data_AF-A0A7X7VHL3-F1
#
_entry.id   AF-A0A7X7VHL3-F1
#
_cell.length_a   1.000
_cell.length_b   1.000
_cell.length_c   1.000
_cell.angle_alpha   90.00
_cell.angle_beta   90.00
_cell.angle_gamma   90.00
#
_symmetry.space_group_name_H-M   'P 1'
#
loop_
_entity.id
_entity.type
_entity.pdbx_description
1 polymer ?
#
loop_
_entity_poly.entity_id
_entity_poly.type
_entity_poly.pdbx_seq_one_letter_code
_entity_poly.pdbx_strand_id
1 'polypeptide(L)' 'MLVSELYANRKWDLTARRGERNPNAKLTTENVKEIKRRINEGERDYRGLGEEFGVASRTIRNIKNGHAWAWLEE' A
#
# COMPACT_ATOMS: atom_id res chain seq x y z
N MET A 1 0.19 -25.34 28.94
CA MET A 1 0.65 -25.34 27.53
C MET A 1 0.20 -24.04 26.90
N LEU A 2 0.95 -22.97 27.16
CA LEU A 2 0.60 -21.62 26.74
C LEU A 2 1.20 -21.39 25.36
N VAL A 3 0.32 -21.38 24.36
CA VAL A 3 0.60 -21.17 22.93
C VAL A 3 1.25 -19.80 22.63
N SER A 4 1.56 -19.02 23.67
CA SER A 4 2.10 -17.66 23.61
C SER A 4 3.59 -17.61 23.27
N GLU A 5 4.39 -18.64 23.55
CA GLU A 5 5.84 -18.62 23.30
C GLU A 5 6.22 -18.87 21.83
N LEU A 6 5.35 -19.51 21.03
CA LEU A 6 5.65 -19.82 19.63
C LEU A 6 5.41 -18.63 18.66
N TYR A 7 4.85 -17.52 19.13
CA TYR A 7 4.54 -16.33 18.32
C TYR A 7 5.53 -15.17 18.51
N ALA A 8 6.69 -15.42 19.11
CA ALA A 8 7.65 -14.39 19.50
C ALA A 8 8.70 -14.05 18.41
N ASN A 9 8.60 -14.57 17.18
CA ASN A 9 9.58 -14.28 16.13
C ASN A 9 8.91 -13.88 14.82
N ARG A 10 8.99 -12.58 14.49
CA ARG A 10 8.34 -11.83 13.38
C ARG A 10 6.84 -11.53 13.50
N LYS A 11 6.44 -10.81 14.54
CA LYS A 11 5.21 -10.00 14.46
C LYS A 11 5.50 -8.70 13.71
N TRP A 12 5.37 -8.72 12.38
CA TRP A 12 4.89 -7.54 11.68
C TRP A 12 3.41 -7.37 12.09
N ASP A 13 3.22 -6.74 13.26
CA ASP A 13 2.12 -5.86 13.65
C ASP A 13 0.73 -6.06 13.00
N LEU A 14 0.03 -7.13 13.39
CA LEU A 14 -1.43 -7.23 13.24
C LEU A 14 -2.21 -6.07 13.93
N THR A 15 -1.52 -5.20 14.67
CA THR A 15 -2.04 -4.02 15.37
C THR A 15 -1.89 -2.71 14.59
N ALA A 16 -1.16 -2.68 13.48
CA ALA A 16 -1.00 -1.44 12.73
C ALA A 16 -2.25 -1.14 11.88
N ARG A 17 -2.77 0.08 12.05
CA ARG A 17 -3.79 0.67 11.18
C ARG A 17 -3.15 0.98 9.82
N ARG A 18 -3.01 -0.04 8.97
CA ARG A 18 -2.44 0.05 7.62
C ARG A 18 -3.54 0.20 6.56
N GLY A 19 -3.21 0.85 5.46
CA GLY A 19 -4.14 1.06 4.34
C GLY A 19 -5.43 1.72 4.78
N GLU A 20 -6.58 1.19 4.37
CA GLU A 20 -7.92 1.69 4.71
C GLU A 20 -8.23 1.72 6.21
N ARG A 21 -7.53 0.93 7.02
CA ARG A 21 -7.70 0.98 8.48
C ARG A 21 -7.09 2.25 9.10
N ASN A 22 -6.28 2.98 8.34
CA ASN A 22 -5.82 4.31 8.71
C ASN A 22 -6.89 5.34 8.33
N PRO A 23 -7.50 6.05 9.30
CA PRO A 23 -8.54 7.05 8.99
C PRO A 23 -8.02 8.21 8.13
N ASN A 24 -6.70 8.40 8.03
CA ASN A 24 -6.08 9.41 7.17
C ASN A 24 -5.63 8.85 5.80
N ALA A 25 -5.88 7.57 5.51
CA ALA A 25 -5.55 7.01 4.20
C ALA A 25 -6.47 7.59 3.14
N LYS A 26 -5.86 8.18 2.11
CA LYS A 26 -6.56 8.70 0.93
C LYS A 26 -6.83 7.64 -0.14
N LEU A 27 -6.10 6.53 -0.09
CA LEU A 27 -6.19 5.46 -1.07
C LEU A 27 -6.87 4.25 -0.44
N THR A 28 -7.74 3.60 -1.22
CA THR A 28 -8.27 2.27 -0.92
C THR A 28 -7.40 1.18 -1.55
N THR A 29 -7.67 -0.06 -1.18
CA THR A 29 -7.08 -1.26 -1.74
C THR A 29 -7.31 -1.32 -3.25
N GLU A 30 -8.53 -1.01 -3.70
CA GLU A 30 -8.92 -0.98 -5.11
C GLU A 30 -8.15 0.10 -5.87
N ASN A 31 -8.01 1.30 -5.30
CA ASN A 31 -7.21 2.37 -5.91
C ASN A 31 -5.76 1.93 -6.11
N VAL A 32 -5.17 1.26 -5.11
CA VAL A 32 -3.78 0.81 -5.19
C VAL A 32 -3.62 -0.31 -6.21
N LYS A 33 -4.57 -1.25 -6.30
CA LYS A 33 -4.57 -2.28 -7.35
C LYS A 33 -4.65 -1.66 -8.74
N GLU A 34 -5.51 -0.68 -8.94
CA GLU A 34 -5.63 0.02 -10.22
C GLU A 34 -4.35 0.80 -10.57
N ILE A 35 -3.75 1.50 -9.61
CA ILE A 35 -2.46 2.18 -9.79
C ILE A 35 -1.38 1.16 -10.21
N LYS A 36 -1.30 0.01 -9.52
CA LYS A 36 -0.33 -1.04 -9.87
C LYS A 36 -0.57 -1.58 -11.28
N ARG A 37 -1.83 -1.87 -11.63
CA ARG A 37 -2.22 -2.34 -12.98
C ARG A 37 -1.78 -1.37 -14.06
N ARG A 38 -2.13 -0.08 -13.95
CA ARG A 38 -1.76 0.95 -14.93
C ARG A 38 -0.25 1.13 -15.07
N ILE A 39 0.49 1.06 -13.96
CA ILE A 39 1.96 1.10 -13.99
C ILE A 39 2.55 -0.12 -14.69
N ASN A 40 2.01 -1.31 -14.44
CA ASN A 40 2.41 -2.56 -15.11
C ASN A 40 2.08 -2.52 -16.61
N GLU A 41 1.01 -1.85 -17.00
CA GLU A 41 0.65 -1.57 -18.41
C GLU A 41 1.53 -0.49 -19.06
N GLY A 42 2.48 0.09 -18.31
CA GLY A 42 3.51 0.96 -18.83
C GLY A 42 3.29 2.44 -18.53
N GLU A 43 2.26 2.82 -17.78
CA GLU A 43 1.99 4.22 -17.48
C GLU A 43 3.11 4.86 -16.64
N ARG A 44 3.62 5.99 -17.14
CA ARG A 44 4.74 6.73 -16.52
C ARG A 44 4.37 8.12 -16.00
N ASP A 45 3.14 8.58 -16.25
CA ASP A 45 2.67 9.86 -15.71
C ASP A 45 2.22 9.73 -14.25
N TYR A 46 3.20 9.69 -13.35
CA TYR A 46 2.94 9.62 -11.91
C TYR A 46 2.34 10.92 -11.34
N ARG A 47 2.45 12.03 -12.06
CA ARG A 47 1.84 13.29 -11.63
C ARG A 47 0.35 13.26 -11.93
N GLY A 48 -0.04 12.92 -13.16
CA GLY A 48 -1.44 12.73 -13.54
C GLY A 48 -2.13 11.68 -12.69
N LEU A 49 -1.52 10.50 -12.51
CA LEU A 49 -2.02 9.48 -11.59
C LEU A 49 -2.18 10.00 -10.16
N GLY A 50 -1.22 10.79 -9.66
CA GLY A 50 -1.32 11.38 -8.33
C GLY A 50 -2.52 12.32 -8.21
N GLU A 51 -2.68 13.23 -9.17
CA GLU A 51 -3.79 14.18 -9.23
C GLU A 51 -5.14 13.45 -9.31
N GLU A 52 -5.25 12.41 -10.14
CA GLU A 52 -6.44 11.57 -10.30
C GLU A 52 -6.84 10.87 -8.98
N PHE A 53 -5.88 10.30 -8.26
CA PHE A 53 -6.11 9.59 -7.01
C PHE A 53 -5.98 10.48 -5.75
N GLY A 54 -5.87 11.80 -5.91
CA GLY A 54 -5.80 12.77 -4.81
C GLY A 54 -4.54 12.68 -3.91
N VAL A 55 -3.44 12.14 -4.45
CA VAL A 55 -2.16 11.95 -3.75
C VAL A 55 -1.00 12.59 -4.49
N ALA A 56 0.13 12.80 -3.81
CA ALA A 56 1.34 13.27 -4.48
C ALA A 56 1.91 12.19 -5.41
N SER A 57 2.57 12.59 -6.50
CA SER A 57 3.31 11.68 -7.39
C SER A 57 4.37 10.83 -6.66
N ARG A 58 4.91 11.35 -5.56
CA ARG A 58 5.80 10.61 -4.65
C ARG A 58 5.11 9.38 -4.05
N THR A 59 3.83 9.47 -3.70
CA THR A 59 3.04 8.34 -3.19
C THR A 59 2.92 7.25 -4.25
N ILE A 60 2.64 7.62 -5.49
CA ILE A 60 2.58 6.69 -6.64
C ILE A 60 3.93 5.99 -6.83
N ARG A 61 5.04 6.74 -6.79
CA ARG A 61 6.40 6.16 -6.88
C ARG A 61 6.71 5.21 -5.71
N ASN A 62 6.24 5.52 -4.50
CA ASN A 62 6.41 4.64 -3.34
C ASN A 62 5.60 3.35 -3.49
N ILE A 63 4.40 3.40 -4.06
CA ILE A 63 3.60 2.20 -4.38
C ILE A 63 4.33 1.36 -5.42
N LYS A 64 4.80 1.97 -6.51
CA LYS A 64 5.58 1.29 -7.56
C LYS A 64 6.81 0.57 -7.02
N ASN A 65 7.54 1.21 -6.11
CA ASN A 65 8.78 0.66 -5.56
C ASN A 65 8.54 -0.26 -4.35
N GLY A 66 7.30 -0.52 -3.97
CA GLY A 66 6.97 -1.37 -2.82
C GLY A 66 7.34 -0.75 -1.47
N HIS A 67 7.49 0.58 -1.37
CA HIS A 67 7.70 1.29 -0.11
C HIS A 67 6.39 1.63 0.60
N ALA A 68 5.29 1.71 -0.14
CA ALA A 68 3.93 1.88 0.39
C ALA A 68 3.04 0.75 -0.13
N TRP A 69 2.13 0.26 0.71
CA TRP A 69 1.23 -0.86 0.36
C TRP A 69 1.95 -2.13 -0.09
N ALA A 70 3.16 -2.38 0.44
CA ALA A 70 3.97 -3.54 0.10
C ALA A 70 3.33 -4.88 0.48
N TRP A 71 2.46 -4.88 1.49
CA TRP A 71 1.71 -6.05 1.95
C TRP A 71 0.52 -6.40 1.06
N LEU A 72 0.12 -5.51 0.16
CA LEU A 72 -0.97 -5.75 -0.76
C LEU A 72 -0.38 -6.43 -2.00
N GLU A 73 -0.57 -7.74 -2.13
CA GLU A 73 -0.19 -8.49 -3.33
C GLU A 73 -1.03 -8.03 -4.55
N GLU A 74 -0.53 -8.32 -5.76
CA GLU A 74 -1.15 -7.91 -7.03
C GLU A 74 -2.54 -8.54 -7.25
#